data_AF-A0A3D4WSY5-F1
#
_entry.id   AF-A0A3D4WSY5-F1
#
_cell.length_a   1.000
_cell.length_b   1.000
_cell.length_c   1.000
_cell.angle_alpha   90.00
_cell.angle_beta   90.00
_cell.angle_gamma   90.00
#
_symmetry.space_group_name_H-M   'P 1'
#
loop_
_entity.id
_entity.type
_entity.pdbx_description
1 polymer ?
#
loop_
_entity_poly.entity_id
_entity_poly.type
_entity_poly.pdbx_seq_one_letter_code
_entity_poly.pdbx_strand_id
1 'polypeptide(L)'
;MRWFKALSASERALRGRAKELLREQERAELIRFDTRLKSAAGIGMMTVVCHSHTFDYIERTGKAHHSWVPTDPERVQWLEDDLVRFPLSGPQIVVLLSELMMRGDIAVSRATVSFADQAMCTRLYHLLGAAVDSVSPSAGSAPPALVIADMVSADLDPQD
;
A
#
# COMPACT_ATOMS: atom_id res chain seq x y z
N MET A 1 12.14 -24.07 38.75
CA MET A 1 12.24 -22.70 39.29
C MET A 1 12.77 -21.78 38.18
N ARG A 2 11.92 -21.01 37.49
CA ARG A 2 12.36 -20.04 36.46
C ARG A 2 12.68 -18.71 37.14
N TRP A 3 13.95 -18.32 37.14
CA TRP A 3 14.40 -17.02 37.65
C TRP A 3 14.14 -15.93 36.61
N PHE A 4 13.20 -15.02 36.87
CA PHE A 4 13.04 -13.79 36.09
C PHE A 4 14.17 -12.82 36.47
N LYS A 5 15.16 -12.62 35.59
CA LYS A 5 16.11 -11.51 35.75
C LYS A 5 15.35 -10.19 35.58
N ALA A 6 15.34 -9.37 36.63
CA ALA A 6 14.84 -8.01 36.56
C ALA A 6 15.71 -7.20 35.57
N LEU A 7 15.06 -6.46 34.66
CA LEU A 7 15.74 -5.58 33.72
C LEU A 7 16.52 -4.50 34.48
N SER A 8 17.75 -4.27 34.07
CA SER A 8 18.58 -3.16 34.53
C SER A 8 17.93 -1.80 34.21
N ALA A 9 18.37 -0.74 34.90
CA ALA A 9 17.87 0.62 34.64
C ALA A 9 18.12 1.07 33.19
N SER A 10 19.25 0.68 32.60
CA SER A 10 19.58 0.98 31.19
C SER A 10 18.67 0.23 30.21
N GLU A 11 18.36 -1.05 30.46
CA GLU A 11 17.41 -1.81 29.63
C GLU A 11 15.99 -1.25 29.70
N ARG A 12 15.56 -0.76 30.87
CA ARG A 12 14.26 -0.07 31.02
C ARG A 12 14.22 1.25 30.26
N ALA A 13 15.29 2.05 30.34
CA ALA A 13 15.40 3.32 29.60
C ALA A 13 15.43 3.10 28.08
N LEU A 14 16.20 2.12 27.58
CA LEU A 14 16.24 1.75 26.16
C LEU A 14 14.88 1.29 25.66
N ARG A 15 14.17 0.44 26.42
CA ARG A 15 12.80 0.02 26.09
C ARG A 15 11.82 1.20 26.10
N GLY A 16 11.96 2.14 27.03
CA GLY A 16 11.16 3.36 27.08
C GLY A 16 11.33 4.19 25.81
N ARG A 17 12.58 4.48 25.45
CA ARG A 17 12.92 5.24 24.23
C ARG A 17 12.46 4.54 22.96
N ALA A 18 12.63 3.22 22.86
CA ALA A 18 12.16 2.45 21.71
C ALA A 18 10.63 2.53 21.55
N LYS A 19 9.88 2.44 22.66
CA LYS A 19 8.41 2.59 22.62
C LYS A 19 7.97 4.00 22.20
N GLU A 20 8.70 5.02 22.63
CA GLU A 20 8.40 6.41 22.27
C GLU A 20 8.66 6.66 20.78
N LEU A 21 9.81 6.21 20.26
CA LEU A 21 10.13 6.27 18.83
C LEU A 21 9.09 5.52 17.98
N LEU A 22 8.63 4.35 18.42
CA LEU A 22 7.56 3.61 17.72
C LEU A 22 6.26 4.42 17.66
N ARG A 23 5.84 5.04 18.76
CA ARG A 23 4.63 5.89 18.78
C ARG A 23 4.76 7.12 17.90
N GLU A 24 5.93 7.75 17.87
CA GLU A 24 6.20 8.88 16.97
C GLU A 24 6.12 8.45 15.51
N GLN A 25 6.68 7.29 15.17
CA GLN A 25 6.61 6.72 13.83
C GLN A 25 5.17 6.36 13.43
N GLU A 26 4.41 5.69 14.30
CA GLU A 26 2.99 5.39 14.10
C GLU A 26 2.18 6.66 13.85
N ARG A 27 2.42 7.71 14.65
CA ARG A 27 1.76 9.01 14.49
C ARG A 27 2.11 9.67 13.16
N ALA A 28 3.38 9.64 12.76
CA ALA A 28 3.82 10.19 11.48
C ALA A 28 3.17 9.46 10.30
N GLU A 29 3.07 8.13 10.35
CA GLU A 29 2.39 7.34 9.33
C GLU A 29 0.89 7.59 9.28
N LEU A 30 0.22 7.79 10.42
CA LEU A 30 -1.20 8.18 10.45
C LEU A 30 -1.45 9.55 9.80
N ILE A 31 -0.57 10.52 10.03
CA ILE A 31 -0.66 11.85 9.40
C ILE A 31 -0.42 11.74 7.88
N ARG A 32 0.57 10.96 7.48
CA ARG A 32 0.86 10.69 6.06
C ARG A 32 -0.31 10.01 5.38
N PHE A 33 -0.91 9.02 6.06
CA PHE A 33 -2.08 8.31 5.57
C PHE A 33 -3.27 9.25 5.35
N ASP A 34 -3.62 10.09 6.32
CA ASP A 34 -4.70 11.09 6.17
C ASP A 34 -4.44 12.04 5.01
N THR A 35 -3.20 12.47 4.83
CA THR A 35 -2.78 13.32 3.69
C THR A 35 -2.99 12.59 2.36
N ARG A 36 -2.57 11.33 2.26
CA ARG A 36 -2.75 10.50 1.07
C ARG A 36 -4.21 10.26 0.73
N LEU A 37 -5.07 10.01 1.71
CA LEU A 37 -6.50 9.85 1.46
C LEU A 37 -7.12 11.12 0.86
N LYS A 38 -6.75 12.30 1.38
CA LYS A 38 -7.21 13.59 0.84
C LYS A 38 -6.73 13.82 -0.59
N SER A 39 -5.45 13.56 -0.85
CA SER A 39 -4.88 13.65 -2.21
C SER A 39 -5.54 12.67 -3.17
N ALA A 40 -5.72 11.41 -2.77
CA ALA A 40 -6.37 10.37 -3.55
C ALA A 40 -7.82 10.74 -3.90
N ALA A 41 -8.57 11.31 -2.96
CA ALA A 41 -9.94 11.77 -3.22
C ALA A 41 -10.02 12.87 -4.29
N GLY A 42 -8.95 13.65 -4.47
CA GLY A 42 -8.82 14.67 -5.51
C GLY A 42 -8.41 14.13 -6.89
N ILE A 43 -8.05 12.85 -6.99
CA ILE A 43 -7.66 12.22 -8.27
C ILE A 43 -8.92 11.85 -9.05
N GLY A 44 -9.06 12.37 -10.27
CA GLY A 44 -10.14 11.98 -11.17
C GLY A 44 -10.03 10.51 -11.55
N MET A 45 -8.96 10.13 -12.24
CA MET A 45 -8.61 8.75 -12.59
C MET A 45 -7.09 8.57 -12.60
N MET A 46 -6.63 7.39 -12.21
CA MET A 46 -5.26 6.90 -12.33
C MET A 46 -5.26 5.63 -13.16
N THR A 47 -4.40 5.53 -14.16
CA THR A 47 -4.22 4.27 -14.90
C THR A 47 -3.26 3.37 -14.15
N VAL A 48 -3.62 2.11 -13.92
CA VAL A 48 -2.75 1.09 -13.33
C VAL A 48 -2.41 0.05 -14.40
N VAL A 49 -1.16 -0.40 -14.42
CA VAL A 49 -0.69 -1.53 -15.23
C VAL A 49 -0.03 -2.54 -14.30
N CYS A 50 -0.54 -3.77 -14.23
CA CYS A 50 0.00 -4.82 -13.37
C CYS A 50 -0.24 -6.22 -13.95
N HIS A 51 0.27 -7.29 -13.34
CA HIS A 51 -0.10 -8.65 -13.75
C HIS A 51 -1.54 -8.99 -13.37
N SER A 52 -2.14 -9.96 -14.07
CA SER A 52 -3.53 -10.39 -13.85
C SER A 52 -3.82 -10.78 -12.40
N HIS A 53 -2.90 -11.51 -11.74
CA HIS A 53 -3.04 -11.89 -10.33
C HIS A 53 -3.07 -10.69 -9.39
N THR A 54 -2.33 -9.62 -9.71
CA THR A 54 -2.33 -8.38 -8.93
C THR A 54 -3.64 -7.63 -9.13
N PHE A 55 -4.17 -7.60 -10.36
CA PHE A 55 -5.48 -7.04 -10.66
C PHE A 55 -6.59 -7.75 -9.86
N ASP A 56 -6.63 -9.08 -9.90
CA ASP A 56 -7.58 -9.88 -9.14
C ASP A 56 -7.47 -9.66 -7.64
N TYR A 57 -6.24 -9.52 -7.13
CA TYR A 57 -5.98 -9.19 -5.74
C TYR A 57 -6.57 -7.82 -5.36
N ILE A 58 -6.36 -6.81 -6.19
CA ILE A 58 -6.87 -5.44 -6.00
C ILE A 58 -8.40 -5.44 -5.98
N GLU A 59 -9.05 -6.07 -6.98
CA GLU A 59 -10.51 -6.15 -7.05
C GLU A 59 -11.10 -6.89 -5.84
N ARG A 60 -10.49 -8.00 -5.42
CA ARG A 60 -10.93 -8.74 -4.22
C ARG A 60 -10.75 -7.93 -2.94
N THR A 61 -9.64 -7.21 -2.81
CA THR A 61 -9.36 -6.35 -1.65
C THR A 61 -10.37 -5.20 -1.59
N GLY A 62 -10.63 -4.55 -2.72
CA GLY A 62 -11.63 -3.49 -2.84
C GLY A 62 -13.03 -3.97 -2.49
N LYS A 63 -13.49 -5.10 -3.07
CA LYS A 63 -14.83 -5.67 -2.84
C LYS A 63 -15.15 -6.01 -1.39
N ALA A 64 -14.14 -6.15 -0.53
CA ALA A 64 -14.37 -6.32 0.91
C ALA A 64 -14.97 -5.06 1.57
N HIS A 65 -14.83 -3.90 0.94
CA HIS A 65 -15.37 -2.63 1.40
C HIS A 65 -16.71 -2.31 0.70
N HIS A 66 -17.73 -1.94 1.48
CA HIS A 66 -19.09 -1.70 0.99
C HIS A 66 -19.23 -0.57 -0.04
N SER A 67 -18.30 0.40 -0.05
CA SER A 67 -18.28 1.51 -1.01
C SER A 67 -17.49 1.21 -2.29
N TRP A 68 -16.99 -0.02 -2.46
CA TRP A 68 -16.25 -0.38 -3.66
C TRP A 68 -17.17 -0.45 -4.88
N VAL A 69 -16.79 0.28 -5.92
CA VAL A 69 -17.36 0.12 -7.25
C VAL A 69 -16.36 -0.69 -8.06
N PRO A 70 -16.72 -1.88 -8.57
CA PRO A 70 -15.85 -2.67 -9.42
C PRO A 70 -15.43 -1.90 -10.67
N THR A 71 -14.21 -2.16 -11.14
CA THR A 71 -13.76 -1.60 -12.41
C THR A 71 -14.64 -2.12 -13.55
N ASP A 72 -15.11 -1.21 -14.40
CA ASP A 72 -15.89 -1.55 -15.59
C ASP A 72 -15.07 -2.47 -16.50
N PRO A 73 -15.53 -3.71 -16.80
CA PRO A 73 -14.81 -4.64 -17.65
C PRO A 73 -14.46 -4.08 -19.03
N GLU A 74 -15.28 -3.18 -19.60
CA GLU A 74 -15.01 -2.56 -20.90
C GLU A 74 -13.80 -1.61 -20.86
N ARG A 75 -13.41 -1.15 -19.67
CA ARG A 75 -12.26 -0.28 -19.45
C ARG A 75 -10.99 -1.04 -19.07
N VAL A 76 -11.08 -2.36 -18.92
CA VAL A 76 -9.94 -3.23 -18.63
C VAL A 76 -9.32 -3.69 -19.95
N GLN A 77 -8.03 -3.43 -20.12
CA GLN A 77 -7.26 -3.83 -21.29
C GLN A 77 -6.28 -4.94 -20.89
N TRP A 78 -6.45 -6.12 -21.49
CA TRP A 78 -5.50 -7.22 -21.39
C TRP A 78 -4.38 -6.98 -22.40
N LEU A 79 -3.14 -6.97 -21.92
CA LEU A 79 -1.93 -6.72 -22.68
C LEU A 79 -1.12 -8.02 -22.84
N GLU A 80 0.00 -7.94 -23.54
CA GLU A 80 0.98 -9.03 -23.62
C GLU A 80 1.60 -9.33 -22.24
N ASP A 81 2.20 -10.52 -22.10
CA ASP A 81 2.88 -10.98 -20.87
C ASP A 81 2.01 -10.97 -19.60
N ASP A 82 0.72 -11.27 -19.74
CA ASP A 82 -0.24 -11.33 -18.62
C ASP A 82 -0.42 -9.99 -17.88
N LEU A 83 -0.08 -8.88 -18.55
CA LEU A 83 -0.30 -7.54 -18.02
C LEU A 83 -1.74 -7.09 -18.27
N VAL A 84 -2.26 -6.34 -17.31
CA VAL A 84 -3.60 -5.78 -17.29
C VAL A 84 -3.47 -4.29 -17.04
N ARG A 85 -4.04 -3.49 -17.94
CA ARG A 85 -4.18 -2.05 -17.79
C ARG A 85 -5.63 -1.71 -17.45
N PHE A 86 -5.86 -1.01 -16.36
CA PHE A 86 -7.20 -0.64 -15.92
C PHE A 86 -7.18 0.68 -15.14
N PRO A 87 -8.28 1.43 -15.12
CA PRO A 87 -8.30 2.73 -14.47
C PRO A 87 -8.92 2.65 -13.06
N LEU A 88 -8.31 3.32 -12.09
CA LEU A 88 -8.82 3.51 -10.74
C LEU A 88 -9.25 4.96 -10.50
N SER A 89 -10.46 5.15 -10.00
CA SER A 89 -10.96 6.47 -9.58
C SER A 89 -10.43 6.86 -8.20
N GLY A 90 -10.42 8.16 -7.88
CA GLY A 90 -10.02 8.65 -6.55
C GLY A 90 -10.72 7.93 -5.39
N PRO A 91 -12.05 7.75 -5.40
CA PRO A 91 -12.75 6.97 -4.37
C PRO A 91 -12.27 5.51 -4.24
N GLN A 92 -11.98 4.84 -5.36
CA GLN A 92 -11.42 3.48 -5.33
C GLN A 92 -10.01 3.47 -4.71
N ILE A 93 -9.18 4.47 -5.01
CA ILE A 93 -7.84 4.61 -4.43
C ILE A 93 -7.92 4.84 -2.91
N VAL A 94 -8.86 5.67 -2.44
CA VAL A 94 -9.11 5.89 -1.00
C VAL A 94 -9.48 4.60 -0.29
N VAL A 95 -10.40 3.82 -0.88
CA VAL A 95 -10.82 2.53 -0.32
C VAL A 95 -9.64 1.55 -0.26
N LEU A 96 -8.87 1.43 -1.36
CA LEU A 96 -7.71 0.55 -1.39
C LEU A 96 -6.66 0.95 -0.37
N LEU A 97 -6.27 2.22 -0.29
CA LEU A 97 -5.28 2.68 0.69
C LEU A 97 -5.71 2.33 2.12
N SER A 98 -6.99 2.46 2.43
CA SER A 98 -7.55 2.13 3.75
C SER A 98 -7.48 0.63 4.04
N GLU A 99 -7.94 -0.21 3.11
CA GLU A 99 -7.86 -1.68 3.26
C GLU A 99 -6.42 -2.18 3.35
N LEU A 100 -5.53 -1.66 2.51
CA LEU A 100 -4.12 -2.05 2.47
C LEU A 100 -3.39 -1.63 3.75
N MET A 101 -3.67 -0.44 4.29
CA MET A 101 -3.09 0.00 5.56
C MET A 101 -3.50 -0.90 6.74
N MET A 102 -4.79 -1.27 6.80
CA MET A 102 -5.32 -2.14 7.87
C MET A 102 -4.77 -3.56 7.77
N ARG A 103 -4.73 -4.14 6.57
CA ARG A 103 -4.28 -5.52 6.33
C ARG A 103 -2.76 -5.67 6.32
N GLY A 104 -2.04 -4.63 5.92
CA GLY A 104 -0.58 -4.59 5.93
C GLY A 104 0.03 -4.35 7.32
N ASP A 105 -0.78 -4.09 8.34
CA ASP A 105 -0.33 -3.77 9.71
C ASP A 105 0.71 -2.64 9.75
N ILE A 106 0.40 -1.52 9.08
CA ILE A 106 1.38 -0.45 8.85
C ILE A 106 1.44 0.54 10.02
N ALA A 107 0.30 0.96 10.55
CA ALA A 107 0.25 1.81 11.75
C ALA A 107 -0.84 1.41 12.75
N VAL A 108 -1.66 0.40 12.40
CA VAL A 108 -2.75 -0.07 13.25
C VAL A 108 -2.82 -1.59 13.16
N SER A 109 -2.17 -2.29 14.09
CA SER A 109 -2.23 -3.74 14.20
C SER A 109 -3.63 -4.21 14.55
N ARG A 110 -4.36 -4.66 13.53
CA ARG A 110 -5.75 -5.12 13.67
C ARG A 110 -6.08 -6.39 12.90
N ALA A 111 -5.24 -6.83 11.96
CA ALA A 111 -5.60 -7.90 11.05
C ALA A 111 -4.85 -9.21 11.36
N THR A 112 -5.59 -10.30 11.56
CA THR A 112 -5.04 -11.66 11.56
C THR A 112 -5.03 -12.17 10.12
N VAL A 113 -4.08 -11.69 9.32
CA VAL A 113 -3.90 -12.09 7.91
C VAL A 113 -2.69 -13.01 7.76
N SER A 114 -2.63 -13.73 6.64
CA SER A 114 -1.44 -14.51 6.30
C SER A 114 -0.23 -13.58 6.09
N PHE A 115 0.98 -14.06 6.36
CA PHE A 115 2.20 -13.28 6.11
C PHE A 115 2.31 -12.83 4.64
N ALA A 116 1.91 -13.70 3.71
CA ALA A 116 1.92 -13.39 2.28
C ALA A 116 0.95 -12.24 1.96
N ASP A 117 -0.27 -12.27 2.50
CA ASP A 117 -1.23 -11.17 2.32
C ASP A 117 -0.74 -9.88 2.94
N GLN A 118 -0.19 -9.94 4.15
CA GLN A 118 0.37 -8.76 4.82
C GLN A 118 1.47 -8.12 3.96
N ALA A 119 2.44 -8.90 3.50
CA ALA A 119 3.54 -8.43 2.66
C ALA A 119 3.02 -7.80 1.36
N MET A 120 2.02 -8.41 0.74
CA MET A 120 1.39 -7.86 -0.47
C MET A 120 0.67 -6.54 -0.18
N CYS A 121 -0.10 -6.47 0.90
CA CYS A 121 -0.78 -5.24 1.30
C CYS A 121 0.20 -4.10 1.59
N THR A 122 1.27 -4.38 2.32
CA THR A 122 2.34 -3.40 2.60
C THR A 122 2.97 -2.89 1.31
N ARG A 123 3.31 -3.80 0.38
CA ARG A 123 3.90 -3.42 -0.90
C ARG A 123 2.97 -2.55 -1.73
N LEU A 124 1.71 -2.94 -1.92
CA LEU A 124 0.74 -2.15 -2.66
C LEU A 124 0.47 -0.80 -2.00
N TYR A 125 0.39 -0.76 -0.66
CA TYR A 125 0.21 0.50 0.06
C TYR A 125 1.32 1.50 -0.25
N HIS A 126 2.57 1.04 -0.25
CA HIS A 126 3.70 1.91 -0.55
C HIS A 126 3.75 2.34 -2.01
N LEU A 127 3.49 1.43 -2.96
CA LEU A 127 3.47 1.76 -4.40
C LEU A 127 2.35 2.74 -4.75
N LEU A 128 1.12 2.44 -4.31
CA LEU A 128 -0.04 3.30 -4.56
C LEU A 128 0.12 4.63 -3.81
N GLY A 129 0.62 4.61 -2.57
CA GLY A 129 0.92 5.80 -1.81
C GLY A 129 1.94 6.71 -2.49
N ALA A 130 3.05 6.14 -3.00
CA ALA A 130 4.05 6.89 -3.75
C ALA A 130 3.48 7.49 -5.05
N ALA A 131 2.60 6.74 -5.74
CA ALA A 131 1.91 7.25 -6.92
C ALA A 131 1.02 8.45 -6.57
N VAL A 132 0.22 8.35 -5.50
CA VAL A 132 -0.62 9.45 -5.01
C VAL A 132 0.23 10.66 -4.58
N ASP A 133 1.33 10.42 -3.87
CA ASP A 133 2.25 11.48 -3.42
C ASP A 133 2.90 12.22 -4.60
N SER A 134 3.03 11.57 -5.76
CA SER A 134 3.59 12.16 -6.98
C SER A 134 2.59 13.02 -7.77
N VAL A 135 1.28 12.90 -7.50
CA VAL A 135 0.26 13.68 -8.19
C VAL A 135 0.20 15.08 -7.59
N SER A 136 0.58 16.09 -8.38
CA SER A 136 0.41 17.49 -8.00
C SER A 136 -1.04 17.92 -8.22
N PRO A 137 -1.79 18.35 -7.18
CA PRO A 137 -3.18 18.78 -7.33
C PRO A 137 -3.35 20.08 -8.14
N SER A 138 -2.27 20.82 -8.40
CA SER A 138 -2.30 22.08 -9.16
C SER A 138 -1.99 21.95 -10.65
N ALA A 139 -1.48 20.80 -11.09
CA ALA A 139 -1.21 20.56 -12.50
C ALA A 139 -2.45 19.90 -13.11
N GLY A 140 -3.18 20.59 -13.99
CA GLY A 140 -4.34 20.03 -14.71
C GLY A 140 -4.01 18.87 -15.67
N SER A 141 -2.87 18.21 -15.49
CA SER A 141 -2.42 17.03 -16.22
C SER A 141 -2.92 15.76 -15.54
N ALA A 142 -3.39 14.79 -16.35
CA ALA A 142 -3.69 13.45 -15.86
C ALA A 142 -2.46 12.84 -15.16
N PRO A 143 -2.63 12.14 -14.03
CA PRO A 143 -1.51 11.51 -13.35
C PRO A 143 -0.85 10.44 -14.24
N PRO A 144 0.47 10.25 -14.13
CA PRO A 144 1.16 9.20 -14.89
C PRO A 144 0.59 7.81 -14.55
N ALA A 145 0.70 6.88 -15.50
CA ALA A 145 0.27 5.50 -15.25
C ALA A 145 1.13 4.87 -14.16
N LEU A 146 0.49 4.26 -13.16
CA LEU A 146 1.13 3.48 -12.11
C LEU A 146 1.43 2.08 -12.64
N VAL A 147 2.71 1.76 -12.81
CA VAL A 147 3.14 0.41 -13.19
C VAL A 147 3.49 -0.37 -11.93
N ILE A 148 2.70 -1.41 -11.64
CA ILE A 148 2.91 -2.40 -10.59
C ILE A 148 3.35 -3.70 -11.28
N ALA A 149 4.53 -3.66 -11.90
CA ALA A 149 5.10 -4.85 -12.53
C ALA A 149 5.93 -5.63 -11.50
N ASP A 150 5.68 -6.92 -11.38
CA ASP A 150 6.55 -7.89 -10.68
C ASP A 150 7.76 -8.23 -11.55
N MET A 151 8.45 -7.22 -12.05
CA MET A 151 9.71 -7.45 -12.76
C MET A 151 10.76 -7.74 -11.68
N VAL A 152 11.08 -9.01 -11.47
CA VAL A 152 12.46 -9.34 -11.07
C VAL A 152 13.30 -8.79 -12.21
N SER A 153 13.99 -7.67 -11.99
CA SER A 153 15.02 -7.25 -12.92
C SER A 153 15.96 -8.45 -13.07
N ALA A 154 15.94 -9.05 -14.25
CA ALA A 154 16.88 -10.10 -14.64
C ALA A 154 18.24 -9.48 -15.02
N ASP A 155 18.61 -8.32 -14.46
CA ASP A 155 19.94 -7.72 -14.59
C ASP A 155 20.81 -8.07 -13.38
N LEU A 156 20.79 -9.34 -12.98
CA LEU A 156 21.97 -9.94 -12.34
C LEU A 156 22.60 -10.82 -13.40
N ASP A 157 23.30 -10.18 -14.33
CA ASP A 157 24.25 -10.85 -15.20
C ASP A 157 25.28 -11.53 -14.28
N PRO A 158 25.41 -12.87 -14.27
CA PRO A 158 26.39 -13.56 -13.44
C PRO A 158 27.72 -13.61 -14.22
N GLN A 159 28.23 -12.47 -14.69
CA GLN A 159 29.59 -12.36 -15.25
C GLN A 159 30.19 -11.00 -14.94
N ASP A 160 30.82 -10.92 -13.76
CA ASP A 160 32.14 -10.30 -13.55
C ASP A 160 32.84 -10.99 -12.38
#